data_AF-W7DGX6-F1
#
_entry.id   AF-W7DGX6-F1
#
_cell.length_a   1.000
_cell.length_b   1.000
_cell.length_c   1.000
_cell.angle_alpha   90.00
_cell.angle_beta   90.00
_cell.angle_gamma   90.00
#
_symmetry.space_group_name_H-M   'P 1'
#
loop_
_entity.id
_entity.type
_entity.pdbx_description
1 polymer ?
#
loop_
_entity_poly.entity_id
_entity_poly.type
_entity_poly.pdbx_seq_one_letter_code
_entity_poly.pdbx_strand_id
1 'polypeptide(L)'
;MNSMNFYHLSKMTNILGKSFFLTLYFTGMRLGEILALNWGDLNTFSSEINITKTFSMHKGQPLITTPKTKYSHRRVSINQALLNELNNWKIKQKFFFRIILIRTTE
;
A
#
# COMPACT_ATOMS: atom_id res chain seq x y z
N MET A 1 -3.94 29.25 15.44
CA MET A 1 -4.85 28.12 15.19
C MET A 1 -4.76 27.79 13.70
N ASN A 2 -3.89 26.86 13.30
CA ASN A 2 -3.71 26.50 11.89
C ASN A 2 -4.96 25.78 11.40
N SER A 3 -5.76 26.44 10.57
CA SER A 3 -6.96 25.86 9.96
C SER A 3 -6.55 24.63 9.16
N MET A 4 -7.03 23.46 9.58
CA MET A 4 -6.81 22.19 8.88
C MET A 4 -7.52 22.29 7.52
N ASN A 5 -6.79 22.63 6.46
CA ASN A 5 -7.36 22.75 5.12
C ASN A 5 -7.68 21.35 4.56
N PHE A 6 -8.97 21.01 4.54
CA PHE A 6 -9.49 19.73 4.06
C PHE A 6 -9.17 19.42 2.59
N TYR A 7 -8.82 20.42 1.77
CA TYR A 7 -8.44 20.23 0.37
C TYR A 7 -7.22 19.32 0.19
N HIS A 8 -6.23 19.43 1.08
CA HIS A 8 -5.05 18.56 1.01
C HIS A 8 -5.40 17.13 1.43
N LEU A 9 -6.28 16.95 2.42
CA LEU A 9 -6.75 15.64 2.86
C LEU A 9 -7.58 14.95 1.78
N SER A 10 -8.50 15.66 1.11
CA SER A 10 -9.35 15.09 0.05
C SER A 10 -8.54 14.67 -1.19
N LYS A 11 -7.50 15.41 -1.54
CA LYS A 11 -6.60 15.02 -2.63
C LYS A 11 -5.79 13.76 -2.29
N MET A 12 -5.43 13.59 -1.02
CA MET A 12 -4.71 12.40 -0.54
C MET A 12 -5.59 11.16 -0.47
N THR A 13 -6.83 11.26 0.03
CA THR A 13 -7.77 10.14 0.02
C THR A 13 -8.04 9.66 -1.41
N ASN A 14 -8.09 10.58 -2.37
CA ASN A 14 -8.23 10.25 -3.79
C ASN A 14 -7.01 9.49 -4.34
N ILE A 15 -5.79 9.94 -4.03
CA ILE A 15 -4.56 9.26 -4.47
C ILE A 15 -4.41 7.86 -3.86
N LEU A 16 -4.68 7.75 -2.55
CA LEU A 16 -4.70 6.48 -1.82
C LEU A 16 -5.69 5.50 -2.48
N GLY A 17 -6.91 5.98 -2.73
CA GLY A 17 -7.94 5.21 -3.42
C GLY A 17 -7.49 4.77 -4.80
N LYS A 18 -6.93 5.68 -5.62
CA LYS A 18 -6.47 5.37 -6.97
C LYS A 18 -5.44 4.24 -7.00
N SER A 19 -4.35 4.36 -6.22
CA SER A 19 -3.29 3.34 -6.20
C SER A 19 -3.82 1.99 -5.70
N PHE A 20 -4.69 2.02 -4.69
CA PHE A 20 -5.32 0.83 -4.13
C PHE A 20 -6.22 0.12 -5.16
N PHE A 21 -7.13 0.85 -5.81
CA PHE A 21 -8.04 0.27 -6.81
C PHE A 21 -7.33 -0.21 -8.07
N LEU A 22 -6.31 0.51 -8.54
CA LEU A 22 -5.51 0.04 -9.69
C LEU A 22 -4.76 -1.25 -9.35
N THR A 23 -4.21 -1.36 -8.14
CA THR A 23 -3.58 -2.60 -7.68
C THR A 23 -4.58 -3.74 -7.69
N LEU A 24 -5.77 -3.54 -7.12
CA LEU A 24 -6.83 -4.54 -7.09
C LEU A 24 -7.27 -4.96 -8.51
N TYR A 25 -7.48 -3.99 -9.40
CA TYR A 25 -7.93 -4.21 -10.77
C TYR A 25 -6.92 -5.00 -11.60
N PHE A 26 -5.64 -4.62 -11.56
CA PHE A 26 -4.61 -5.26 -12.41
C PHE A 26 -4.07 -6.57 -11.85
N THR A 27 -4.17 -6.81 -10.54
CA THR A 27 -3.54 -7.98 -9.91
C THR A 27 -4.53 -9.04 -9.44
N GLY A 28 -5.82 -8.70 -9.28
CA GLY A 28 -6.82 -9.60 -8.71
C GLY A 28 -6.50 -10.04 -7.27
N MET A 29 -5.63 -9.32 -6.56
CA MET A 29 -5.25 -9.64 -5.19
C MET A 29 -6.43 -9.49 -4.23
N ARG A 30 -6.47 -10.35 -3.20
CA ARG A 30 -7.45 -10.21 -2.13
C ARG A 30 -7.14 -8.97 -1.30
N LEU A 31 -8.18 -8.32 -0.77
CA LEU A 31 -8.08 -7.12 0.06
C LEU A 31 -7.00 -7.25 1.15
N GLY A 32 -7.03 -8.34 1.91
CA GLY A 32 -6.06 -8.59 2.98
C GLY A 32 -4.62 -8.70 2.48
N GLU A 33 -4.39 -9.24 1.28
CA GLU A 33 -3.05 -9.32 0.69
C GLU A 33 -2.52 -7.93 0.33
N ILE A 34 -3.36 -7.08 -0.28
CA ILE A 34 -3.00 -5.69 -0.62
C ILE A 34 -2.68 -4.89 0.64
N LEU A 35 -3.53 -5.01 1.67
CA LEU A 35 -3.34 -4.30 2.95
C LEU A 35 -2.09 -4.75 3.71
N ALA A 36 -1.58 -5.95 3.45
CA ALA A 36 -0.37 -6.45 4.08
C ALA A 36 0.92 -6.10 3.31
N LEU A 37 0.84 -5.58 2.08
CA LEU A 37 2.00 -5.27 1.26
C LEU A 37 2.91 -4.21 1.91
N ASN A 38 4.21 -4.39 1.74
CA ASN A 38 5.20 -3.36 2.01
C ASN A 38 6.06 -3.10 0.76
N TRP A 39 6.86 -2.04 0.78
CA TRP A 39 7.69 -1.69 -0.38
C TRP A 39 8.80 -2.69 -0.70
N GLY A 40 9.13 -3.60 0.23
CA GLY A 40 10.07 -4.70 -0.01
C GLY A 40 9.46 -5.85 -0.80
N ASP A 41 8.13 -5.95 -0.84
CA ASP A 41 7.41 -6.96 -1.63
C ASP A 41 7.35 -6.61 -3.13
N LEU A 42 7.62 -5.36 -3.51
CA LEU A 42 7.61 -4.89 -4.90
C LEU A 42 9.00 -5.03 -5.54
N ASN A 43 9.12 -5.88 -6.56
CA ASN A 43 10.30 -5.98 -7.39
C ASN A 43 10.17 -5.09 -8.62
N THR A 44 10.86 -3.96 -8.62
CA THR A 44 10.83 -2.99 -9.73
C THR A 44 11.61 -3.46 -10.96
N PHE A 45 12.55 -4.41 -10.81
CA PHE A 45 13.34 -4.94 -11.93
C PHE A 45 12.55 -5.97 -12.72
N SER A 46 11.89 -6.91 -12.05
CA SER A 46 11.04 -7.91 -12.71
C SER A 46 9.60 -7.44 -12.92
N SER A 47 9.22 -6.26 -12.40
CA SER A 47 7.83 -5.77 -12.39
C SER A 47 6.87 -6.78 -11.78
N GLU A 48 7.17 -7.23 -10.56
CA GLU A 48 6.39 -8.23 -9.85
C GLU A 48 6.10 -7.82 -8.41
N ILE A 49 4.99 -8.31 -7.87
CA ILE A 49 4.64 -8.21 -6.45
C ILE A 49 4.73 -9.59 -5.82
N ASN A 50 5.53 -9.70 -4.76
CA ASN A 50 5.68 -10.90 -3.95
C ASN A 50 4.62 -10.93 -2.85
N ILE A 51 3.66 -11.83 -2.96
CA ILE A 51 2.58 -11.96 -1.98
C ILE A 51 2.97 -13.02 -0.96
N THR A 52 3.32 -12.57 0.24
CA THR A 52 3.83 -13.46 1.30
C THR A 52 2.98 -13.49 2.57
N LYS A 53 2.01 -12.59 2.68
CA LYS A 53 1.28 -12.27 3.91
C LYS A 53 -0.10 -11.72 3.59
N THR A 54 -0.99 -11.79 4.57
CA THR A 54 -2.35 -11.26 4.48
C THR A 54 -2.73 -10.57 5.79
N PHE A 55 -3.46 -9.48 5.65
CA PHE A 55 -4.02 -8.71 6.74
C PHE A 55 -5.43 -9.20 7.05
N SER A 56 -5.73 -9.33 8.33
CA SER A 56 -7.05 -9.70 8.84
C SER A 56 -7.32 -8.96 10.15
N MET A 57 -8.60 -8.87 10.53
CA MET A 57 -9.00 -8.39 11.84
C MET A 57 -9.39 -9.59 12.70
N HIS A 58 -8.69 -9.79 13.82
CA HIS A 58 -9.00 -10.86 14.76
C HIS A 58 -9.34 -10.26 16.12
N LYS A 59 -10.58 -10.47 16.59
CA LYS A 59 -11.11 -9.89 17.83
C LYS A 59 -10.92 -8.37 17.93
N GLY A 60 -11.14 -7.67 16.82
CA GLY A 60 -10.98 -6.20 16.75
C GLY A 60 -9.54 -5.70 16.67
N GLN A 61 -8.55 -6.60 16.66
CA GLN A 61 -7.14 -6.22 16.53
C GLN A 61 -6.60 -6.53 15.12
N PRO A 62 -5.78 -5.63 14.56
CA PRO A 62 -5.12 -5.88 13.28
C PRO A 62 -4.11 -7.01 13.41
N LEU A 63 -4.21 -7.99 12.50
CA LEU A 63 -3.33 -9.16 12.47
C LEU A 63 -2.80 -9.38 11.06
N ILE A 64 -1.47 -9.31 10.92
CA ILE A 64 -0.77 -9.73 9.70
C ILE A 64 -0.33 -11.17 9.91
N THR A 65 -0.81 -12.06 9.05
CA THR A 65 -0.45 -13.48 9.08
C THR A 65 0.28 -13.87 7.81
N THR A 66 1.26 -14.76 7.95
CA THR A 66 1.80 -15.50 6.81
C THR A 66 0.96 -16.76 6.61
N PRO A 67 0.81 -17.22 5.36
CA PRO A 67 0.12 -18.47 5.11
C PRO A 67 0.80 -19.63 5.84
N LYS A 68 0.00 -20.59 6.32
CA LYS A 68 0.51 -21.78 7.01
C LYS A 68 1.36 -22.70 6.12
N THR A 69 1.27 -22.55 4.79
CA THR A 69 1.99 -23.39 3.82
C THR A 69 2.68 -22.55 2.75
N LYS A 70 3.85 -23.00 2.29
CA LYS A 70 4.68 -22.31 1.28
C LYS A 70 3.95 -22.10 -0.05
N TYR A 71 2.97 -22.94 -0.38
CA TYR A 71 2.21 -22.89 -1.63
C TYR A 71 1.33 -21.64 -1.79
N SER A 72 1.05 -20.94 -0.69
CA SER A 72 0.28 -19.69 -0.76
C SER A 72 1.16 -18.46 -1.04
N HIS A 73 2.49 -18.61 -1.06
CA HIS A 73 3.38 -17.57 -1.56
C HIS A 73 3.31 -17.56 -3.08
N ARG A 74 3.01 -16.40 -3.67
CA ARG A 74 2.96 -16.27 -5.13
C ARG A 74 3.53 -14.94 -5.57
N ARG A 75 3.94 -14.88 -6.83
CA ARG A 75 4.35 -13.66 -7.51
C ARG A 75 3.30 -13.27 -8.54
N VAL A 76 2.98 -11.99 -8.60
CA VAL A 76 2.05 -11.45 -9.59
C VAL A 76 2.79 -10.40 -10.42
N SER A 77 2.91 -10.65 -11.71
CA SER A 77 3.47 -9.69 -12.65
C SER A 77 2.52 -8.51 -12.82
N ILE A 78 3.08 -7.31 -12.87
CA ILE A 78 2.34 -6.05 -13.04
C ILE A 78 2.83 -5.32 -14.29
N ASN A 79 1.94 -4.52 -14.88
CA ASN A 79 2.32 -3.69 -16.01
C ASN A 79 3.11 -2.44 -15.56
N GLN A 80 3.80 -1.82 -16.53
CA GLN A 80 4.59 -0.61 -16.26
C GLN A 80 3.75 0.56 -15.72
N ALA A 81 2.49 0.66 -16.14
CA ALA A 81 1.57 1.71 -15.69
C ALA A 81 1.30 1.61 -14.18
N LEU A 82 1.01 0.41 -13.67
CA LEU A 82 0.82 0.17 -12.24
C LEU A 82 2.12 0.37 -11.48
N LEU A 83 3.25 -0.12 -12.00
CA LEU A 83 4.55 0.09 -11.38
C LEU A 83 4.87 1.59 -11.20
N ASN A 84 4.59 2.41 -12.22
CA ASN A 84 4.79 3.85 -12.16
C ASN A 84 3.87 4.52 -11.13
N GLU A 85 2.60 4.12 -11.06
CA GLU A 85 1.66 4.64 -10.05
C GLU A 85 2.10 4.25 -8.63
N LEU A 86 2.54 3.00 -8.41
CA LEU A 86 3.04 2.53 -7.12
C LEU A 86 4.31 3.28 -6.69
N ASN A 87 5.23 3.58 -7.62
CA ASN A 87 6.40 4.40 -7.34
C ASN A 87 6.02 5.85 -6.97
N ASN A 88 5.05 6.44 -7.69
CA ASN A 88 4.52 7.75 -7.34
C ASN A 88 3.86 7.76 -5.96
N TRP A 89 3.13 6.70 -5.62
CA TRP A 89 2.54 6.50 -4.29
C TRP A 89 3.62 6.43 -3.21
N LYS A 90 4.70 5.67 -3.43
CA LYS A 90 5.86 5.55 -2.50
C LYS A 90 6.46 6.90 -2.14
N ILE A 91 6.66 7.76 -3.14
CA ILE A 91 7.23 9.11 -2.94
C ILE A 91 6.27 9.97 -2.11
N LYS A 92 4.98 10.00 -2.46
CA LYS A 92 3.96 10.77 -1.74
C LYS A 92 3.80 10.31 -0.29
N GLN A 93 3.79 8.98 -0.08
CA GLN A 93 3.70 8.39 1.25
C GLN A 93 4.89 8.82 2.13
N LYS A 94 6.13 8.80 1.59
CA LYS A 94 7.33 9.25 2.31
C LYS A 94 7.26 10.74 2.69
N PHE A 95 6.79 11.58 1.76
CA PHE A 95 6.62 13.01 2.01
C PHE A 95 5.59 13.26 3.12
N PHE A 96 4.48 12.52 3.10
CA PHE A 96 3.44 12.62 4.12
C PHE A 96 3.92 12.21 5.51
N PHE A 97 4.58 11.05 5.64
CA PHE A 97 5.13 10.62 6.93
C PHE A 97 6.13 11.63 7.50
N ARG A 98 6.95 12.25 6.64
CA ARG A 98 7.88 13.29 7.08
C ARG A 98 7.15 14.52 7.64
N ILE A 99 6.09 14.97 7.00
CA ILE A 99 5.28 16.10 7.50
C ILE A 99 4.63 15.77 8.84
N ILE A 100 4.06 14.57 9.00
CA ILE A 100 3.43 14.17 10.26
C ILE A 100 4.48 14.10 11.37
N LEU A 101 5.61 13.42 11.12
CA LEU A 101 6.66 13.24 12.12
C LEU A 101 7.16 14.58 12.67
N ILE A 102 7.39 15.57 11.81
CA ILE A 102 7.81 16.92 12.22
C ILE A 102 6.76 17.59 13.12
N ARG A 103 5.47 17.37 12.84
CA ARG A 103 4.36 17.96 13.60
C ARG A 103 4.05 17.25 14.93
N THR A 104 4.55 16.04 15.13
CA THR A 104 4.35 15.28 16.38
C THR A 104 5.49 15.45 17.38
N THR A 105 6.58 16.10 16.97
CA THR A 105 7.77 16.33 17.79
C THR A 105 7.87 17.76 18.35
N GLU A 106 6.86 18.60 18.08
CA GLU A 106 6.64 19.93 18.67
C GLU A 106 5.46 19.87 19.64
#